data_AF-A0A2N1W1K8-F1
#
_entry.id   AF-A0A2N1W1K8-F1
#
_cell.length_a   1.000
_cell.length_b   1.000
_cell.length_c   1.000
_cell.angle_alpha   90.00
_cell.angle_beta   90.00
_cell.angle_gamma   90.00
#
_symmetry.space_group_name_H-M   'P 1'
#
loop_
_entity.id
_entity.type
_entity.pdbx_description
1 polymer ?
#
loop_
_entity_poly.entity_id
_entity_poly.type
_entity_poly.pdbx_seq_one_letter_code
_entity_poly.pdbx_strand_id
1 'polypeptide(L)' 'MDDRVLVVIPTYNERDNLPRIVPLVLVQDPRIDVLVVDDNSPDGTGQLADEMAAVNSRVHVLHRTAKE' A
#
# COMPACT_ATOMS: atom_id res chain seq x y z
N MET A 1 -21.39 -9.39 11.26
CA MET A 1 -20.38 -9.12 10.23
C MET A 1 -19.23 -8.48 10.96
N ASP A 2 -18.03 -9.01 10.85
CA ASP A 2 -16.86 -8.32 11.41
C ASP A 2 -16.57 -7.11 10.55
N ASP A 3 -16.54 -5.93 11.17
CA ASP A 3 -16.20 -4.69 10.50
C ASP A 3 -14.74 -4.78 9.99
N ARG A 4 -14.56 -4.57 8.69
CA ARG A 4 -13.25 -4.48 8.03
C ARG A 4 -12.73 -3.05 8.13
N VAL A 5 -11.41 -2.89 8.23
CA VAL A 5 -10.75 -1.59 8.29
C VAL A 5 -9.84 -1.46 7.07
N LEU A 6 -9.99 -0.37 6.32
CA LEU A 6 -9.07 -0.04 5.24
C LEU A 6 -8.15 1.11 5.66
N VAL A 7 -6.84 0.87 5.66
CA VAL A 7 -5.83 1.90 5.87
C VAL A 7 -5.30 2.34 4.51
N VAL A 8 -5.41 3.63 4.22
CA VAL A 8 -4.92 4.22 2.96
C VAL A 8 -3.55 4.86 3.19
N ILE A 9 -2.56 4.48 2.39
CA ILE A 9 -1.19 5.00 2.45
C ILE A 9 -0.86 5.66 1.10
N PRO A 10 -0.97 6.98 0.99
CA PRO A 10 -0.48 7.69 -0.19
C PRO A 10 1.06 7.67 -0.21
N THR A 11 1.65 7.45 -1.39
CA THR A 11 3.10 7.32 -1.54
C THR A 11 3.61 8.11 -2.75
N TYR A 12 4.75 8.77 -2.55
CA TYR A 12 5.58 9.34 -3.62
C TYR A 12 7.05 9.29 -3.18
N ASN A 13 7.89 8.54 -3.90
CA ASN A 13 9.29 8.29 -3.52
C ASN A 13 9.46 7.64 -2.12
N GLU A 14 8.66 6.62 -1.84
CA GLU A 14 8.61 5.94 -0.52
C GLU A 14 9.11 4.49 -0.58
N ARG A 15 9.92 4.13 -1.59
CA ARG A 15 10.41 2.76 -1.81
C ARG A 15 11.03 2.14 -0.56
N ASP A 16 11.78 2.91 0.22
CA ASP A 16 12.46 2.41 1.42
C ASP A 16 11.53 2.29 2.65
N ASN A 17 10.48 3.11 2.71
CA ASN A 17 9.58 3.19 3.85
C ASN A 17 8.37 2.25 3.71
N LEU A 18 7.86 2.09 2.50
CA LEU A 18 6.71 1.23 2.21
C LEU A 18 6.84 -0.20 2.77
N PRO A 19 7.95 -0.94 2.55
CA PRO A 19 8.10 -2.31 3.06
C PRO A 19 8.26 -2.37 4.59
N ARG A 20 8.52 -1.24 5.24
CA ARG A 20 8.63 -1.15 6.71
C ARG A 20 7.27 -0.86 7.34
N ILE A 21 6.49 0.05 6.74
CA ILE A 21 5.23 0.53 7.31
C ILE A 21 4.08 -0.46 7.10
N VAL A 22 3.94 -1.03 5.89
CA VAL A 22 2.79 -1.90 5.57
C VAL A 22 2.70 -3.12 6.53
N PRO A 23 3.80 -3.85 6.83
CA PRO A 23 3.73 -4.96 7.77
C PRO A 23 3.35 -4.52 9.19
N LEU A 24 3.85 -3.34 9.62
CA LEU A 24 3.54 -2.77 10.94
C LEU A 24 2.07 -2.39 11.07
N VAL A 25 1.42 -1.96 9.99
CA VAL A 25 -0.02 -1.68 9.96
C VAL A 25 -0.81 -3.00 9.99
N LEU A 26 -0.46 -3.96 9.14
CA LEU A 26 -1.20 -5.23 8.99
C LEU A 26 -1.14 -6.15 10.22
N VAL A 27 -0.14 -5.98 11.10
CA VAL A 27 -0.01 -6.78 12.34
C VAL A 27 -0.87 -6.23 13.48
N GLN A 28 -1.40 -5.01 13.38
CA GLN A 28 -2.22 -4.43 14.44
C GLN A 28 -3.56 -5.17 14.60
N ASP A 29 -4.16 -5.62 13.49
CA ASP A 29 -5.42 -6.35 13.51
C ASP A 29 -5.58 -7.18 12.21
N PRO A 30 -6.03 -8.44 12.27
CA PRO A 30 -6.25 -9.27 11.08
C PRO A 30 -7.34 -8.73 10.13
N ARG A 31 -8.21 -7.81 10.59
CA ARG A 31 -9.27 -7.18 9.80
C ARG A 31 -8.81 -5.96 9.00
N ILE A 32 -7.54 -5.56 9.14
CA ILE A 32 -6.95 -4.45 8.39
C ILE A 32 -6.52 -4.93 7.01
N ASP A 33 -6.97 -4.21 5.99
CA ASP A 33 -6.41 -4.17 4.66
C ASP A 33 -5.68 -2.84 4.45
N VAL A 34 -4.67 -2.84 3.58
CA VAL A 34 -3.90 -1.64 3.21
C VAL A 34 -4.13 -1.33 1.73
N LEU A 35 -4.51 -0.10 1.42
CA LEU A 35 -4.50 0.45 0.07
C LEU A 35 -3.32 1.41 -0.07
N VAL A 36 -2.33 1.01 -0.86
CA VAL A 36 -1.23 1.89 -1.28
C VAL A 36 -1.72 2.71 -2.48
N VAL A 37 -1.62 4.03 -2.37
CA VAL A 37 -1.95 4.95 -3.47
C VAL A 37 -0.65 5.57 -3.98
N ASP A 38 -0.13 5.02 -5.07
CA ASP A 38 1.10 5.49 -5.70
C ASP A 38 0.85 6.68 -6.62
N ASP A 39 1.45 7.84 -6.31
CA ASP A 39 1.32 9.08 -7.08
C ASP A 39 2.40 9.17 -8.18
N ASN A 40 2.47 8.13 -9.02
CA ASN A 40 3.43 8.00 -10.13
C ASN A 40 4.89 8.15 -9.67
N SER A 41 5.30 7.35 -8.68
CA SER A 41 6.66 7.44 -8.11
C SER A 41 7.73 6.99 -9.12
N PRO A 42 8.73 7.83 -9.43
CA PRO A 42 9.79 7.49 -10.38
C PRO A 42 10.85 6.53 -9.81
N ASP A 43 10.91 6.37 -8.49
CA ASP A 43 11.90 5.54 -7.79
C ASP A 43 11.56 4.04 -7.77
N GLY A 44 10.41 3.66 -8.36
CA GLY A 44 9.92 2.29 -8.34
C GLY A 44 9.11 1.93 -7.08
N THR A 45 8.65 2.92 -6.31
CA THR A 45 7.69 2.68 -5.20
C THR A 45 6.45 1.94 -5.69
N GLY A 46 5.87 2.34 -6.82
CA GLY A 46 4.70 1.67 -7.40
C GLY A 46 4.95 0.19 -7.70
N GLN A 47 6.08 -0.13 -8.35
CA GLN A 47 6.45 -1.51 -8.64
C GLN A 47 6.63 -2.34 -7.36
N LEU A 48 7.25 -1.76 -6.33
CA LEU A 48 7.39 -2.42 -5.04
C LEU A 48 6.02 -2.69 -4.38
N ALA A 49 5.09 -1.74 -4.49
CA ALA A 49 3.73 -1.92 -3.99
C ALA A 49 3.03 -3.11 -4.69
N ASP A 50 3.19 -3.25 -6.01
CA ASP A 50 2.65 -4.38 -6.78
C ASP A 50 3.22 -5.73 -6.33
N GLU A 51 4.54 -5.79 -6.11
CA GLU A 51 5.22 -6.99 -5.60
C GLU A 51 4.67 -7.39 -4.23
N MET A 52 4.42 -6.42 -3.35
CA MET A 52 3.83 -6.65 -2.03
C MET A 52 2.38 -7.15 -2.11
N ALA A 53 1.58 -6.60 -3.04
CA ALA A 53 0.20 -7.04 -3.28
C ALA A 53 0.12 -8.46 -3.86
N ALA A 54 1.10 -8.85 -4.68
CA ALA A 54 1.16 -10.19 -5.26
C ALA A 54 1.36 -11.29 -4.19
N VAL A 55 2.04 -10.97 -3.08
CA VAL A 55 2.33 -11.94 -2.00
C VAL A 55 1.39 -11.84 -0.80
N ASN A 56 0.57 -10.80 -0.72
CA ASN A 56 -0.34 -10.58 0.40
C ASN A 56 -1.67 -10.01 -0.06
N SER A 57 -2.74 -10.81 0.03
CA SER A 57 -4.08 -10.45 -0.42
C SER A 57 -4.74 -9.30 0.34
N ARG A 58 -4.17 -8.88 1.49
CA ARG A 58 -4.60 -7.70 2.27
C ARG A 58 -3.92 -6.41 1.84
N VAL A 59 -3.05 -6.45 0.82
CA VAL A 59 -2.41 -5.27 0.23
C VAL A 59 -2.99 -5.02 -1.14
N HIS A 60 -3.44 -3.79 -1.36
CA HIS A 60 -4.02 -3.32 -2.62
C HIS A 60 -3.23 -2.12 -3.11
N VAL A 61 -3.20 -1.92 -4.42
CA VAL A 61 -2.45 -0.82 -5.05
C VAL A 61 -3.38 -0.05 -6.00
N LEU A 62 -3.31 1.28 -5.91
CA LEU A 62 -3.92 2.20 -6.86
C LEU A 62 -2.83 3.14 -7.39
N HIS A 63 -2.49 3.00 -8.66
CA HIS A 63 -1.61 3.97 -9.34
C HIS A 63 -2.43 5.14 -9.85
N ARG A 64 -2.00 6.36 -9.51
CA ARG A 64 -2.55 7.58 -10.08
C ARG A 64 -1.68 8.04 -11.23
N THR A 65 -2.27 8.16 -12.41
CA THR A 65 -1.73 9.05 -13.44
C THR A 65 -2.03 10.49 -12.99
N ALA A 66 -1.01 11.35 -12.95
CA ALA A 66 -0.98 12.68 -12.34
C ALA A 66 -2.29 13.51 -12.39
N LYS A 67 -2.51 14.34 -11.35
CA LYS A 67 -3.66 15.25 -11.13
C LYS A 67 -4.30 15.77 -12.44
N GLU A 68 -5.52 15.31 -12.69
CA GLU A 68 -6.58 16.18 -13.20
C GLU A 68 -7.05 17.13 -12.08
#